data_AF-A0AAN6PKA6-F1
#
_entry.id   AF-A0AAN6PKA6-F1
#
_cell.length_a   1.000
_cell.length_b   1.000
_cell.length_c   1.000
_cell.angle_alpha   90.00
_cell.angle_beta   90.00
_cell.angle_gamma   90.00
#
_symmetry.space_group_name_H-M   'P 1'
#
loop_
_entity.id
_entity.type
_entity.pdbx_description
1 polymer ?
#
loop_
_entity_poly.entity_id
_entity_poly.type
_entity_poly.pdbx_seq_one_letter_code
_entity_poly.pdbx_strand_id
1 'polypeptide(L)'
;MDPVVGVLVVRINPSRWILGSLMVCEKVDSLESKPADAIAHWQDGDSTLYLRKRSADDSELSAGDSEADRDTFVKVHSWIQGVEMEAEKIRFVTEKAPEVPVPEVVHTWINHDLDRSFLITKRVKGEILDKAWPKLSPLQRIQIADDVARFCVALAAHTSTRFETVTGLPVSNERWLMDDTPESHPTWKPGLLGPFSQEAMQAYLANISTEPSPDVEAEFHFYHADLGPTNIMVSDDGRLSGIIDWESAAYYPRFWLATKPLIT
;
A
#
# COMPACT_ATOMS: atom_id res chain seq x y z
N MET A 1 -7.97 -16.49 -16.49
CA MET A 1 -8.32 -15.17 -17.03
C MET A 1 -7.86 -14.13 -16.02
N ASP A 2 -7.08 -13.15 -16.44
CA ASP A 2 -6.84 -11.97 -15.62
C ASP A 2 -8.16 -11.24 -15.39
N PRO A 3 -8.51 -10.87 -14.15
CA PRO A 3 -9.66 -10.00 -13.93
C PRO A 3 -9.37 -8.66 -14.59
N VAL A 4 -10.28 -8.22 -15.47
CA VAL A 4 -10.18 -6.94 -16.16
C VAL A 4 -10.19 -5.83 -15.11
N VAL A 5 -9.03 -5.20 -14.88
CA VAL A 5 -8.84 -4.09 -13.93
C VAL A 5 -9.90 -2.98 -14.14
N GLY A 6 -10.34 -2.79 -15.40
CA GLY A 6 -11.35 -1.82 -15.79
C GLY A 6 -12.78 -2.04 -15.26
N VAL A 7 -13.08 -3.14 -14.55
CA VAL A 7 -14.42 -3.39 -13.97
C VAL A 7 -14.46 -3.16 -12.45
N LEU A 8 -13.33 -2.83 -11.82
CA LEU A 8 -13.22 -2.75 -10.36
C LEU A 8 -13.57 -1.36 -9.80
N VAL A 9 -13.42 -0.31 -10.60
CA VAL A 9 -13.84 1.05 -10.27
C VAL A 9 -14.56 1.61 -11.49
N VAL A 10 -15.89 1.68 -11.43
CA VAL A 10 -16.73 2.09 -12.56
C VAL A 10 -17.39 3.42 -12.22
N ARG A 11 -17.06 4.47 -12.97
CA ARG A 11 -17.76 5.75 -12.85
C ARG A 11 -19.12 5.64 -13.54
N ILE A 12 -20.20 5.74 -12.78
CA ILE A 12 -21.58 5.75 -13.33
C ILE A 12 -21.90 7.14 -13.89
N ASN A 13 -21.54 8.18 -13.14
CA ASN A 13 -21.76 9.58 -13.51
C ASN A 13 -20.74 10.48 -12.79
N PRO A 14 -20.76 11.82 -12.99
CA PRO A 14 -19.78 12.70 -12.37
C PRO A 14 -19.69 12.66 -10.85
N SER A 15 -20.75 12.20 -10.18
CA SER A 15 -20.91 12.19 -8.73
C SER A 15 -21.08 10.80 -8.13
N ARG A 16 -20.93 9.71 -8.91
CA ARG A 16 -21.16 8.34 -8.41
C ARG A 16 -20.24 7.33 -9.09
N TRP A 17 -19.63 6.47 -8.26
CA TRP A 17 -18.74 5.38 -8.68
C TRP A 17 -19.12 4.07 -7.98
N ILE A 18 -19.05 2.96 -8.71
CA ILE A 18 -19.11 1.60 -8.16
C ILE A 18 -17.68 1.13 -7.88
N LEU A 19 -17.45 0.60 -6.67
CA LEU A 19 -16.17 0.04 -6.24
C LEU A 19 -16.33 -1.47 -6.00
N GLY A 20 -15.96 -2.26 -7.00
CA GLY A 20 -16.16 -3.71 -7.07
C GLY A 20 -17.65 -4.08 -7.06
N SER A 21 -17.97 -5.27 -6.52
CA SER A 21 -19.35 -5.73 -6.38
C SER A 21 -20.08 -5.19 -5.14
N LEU A 22 -19.37 -4.60 -4.17
CA LEU A 22 -19.90 -4.39 -2.82
C LEU A 22 -20.22 -2.95 -2.45
N MET A 23 -19.52 -1.96 -3.02
CA MET A 23 -19.57 -0.59 -2.53
C MET A 23 -19.89 0.42 -3.63
N VAL A 24 -20.52 1.52 -3.23
CA VAL A 24 -20.77 2.70 -4.07
C VAL A 24 -20.21 3.93 -3.34
N CYS A 25 -19.50 4.76 -4.08
CA CYS A 25 -19.02 6.05 -3.64
C CYS A 25 -19.85 7.15 -4.30
N GLU A 26 -20.36 8.09 -3.50
CA GLU A 26 -21.22 9.18 -3.95
C GLU A 26 -20.66 10.52 -3.50
N LYS A 27 -20.43 11.43 -4.45
CA LYS A 27 -20.06 12.82 -4.20
C LYS A 27 -21.32 13.65 -4.01
N VAL A 28 -21.37 14.37 -2.91
CA VAL A 28 -22.53 15.16 -2.50
C VAL A 28 -22.07 16.58 -2.15
N ASP A 29 -22.67 17.56 -2.83
CA ASP A 29 -22.34 18.98 -2.66
C ASP A 29 -23.14 19.66 -1.53
N SER A 30 -24.22 19.05 -1.05
CA SER A 30 -25.05 19.56 0.05
C SER A 30 -25.19 18.54 1.18
N LEU A 31 -24.90 18.96 2.42
CA LEU A 31 -25.03 18.13 3.63
C LEU A 31 -26.44 17.57 3.86
N GLU A 32 -27.46 18.18 3.27
CA GLU A 32 -28.87 17.73 3.37
C GLU A 32 -29.15 16.46 2.54
N SER A 33 -28.25 16.09 1.62
CA SER A 33 -28.36 14.93 0.75
C SER A 33 -27.49 13.75 1.21
N LYS A 34 -27.14 13.69 2.51
CA LYS A 34 -26.37 12.60 3.10
C LYS A 34 -27.08 11.24 2.91
N PRO A 35 -26.43 10.22 2.33
CA PRO A 35 -26.98 8.87 2.30
C PRO A 35 -27.17 8.32 3.72
N ALA A 36 -28.37 7.80 3.99
CA ALA A 36 -28.72 7.28 5.32
C ALA A 36 -27.89 6.04 5.72
N ASP A 37 -27.34 5.34 4.74
CA ASP A 37 -26.58 4.09 4.85
C ASP A 37 -25.06 4.29 4.63
N ALA A 38 -24.57 5.52 4.77
CA ALA A 38 -23.15 5.82 4.64
C ALA A 38 -22.31 5.11 5.73
N ILE A 39 -21.29 4.38 5.29
CA ILE A 39 -20.31 3.66 6.12
C ILE A 39 -19.13 4.57 6.47
N ALA A 40 -18.67 5.36 5.51
CA ALA A 40 -17.56 6.29 5.67
C ALA A 40 -17.85 7.55 4.85
N HIS A 41 -17.25 8.67 5.25
CA HIS A 41 -17.30 9.90 4.49
C HIS A 41 -16.03 10.71 4.67
N TRP A 42 -15.69 11.51 3.67
CA TRP A 42 -14.51 12.40 3.71
C TRP A 42 -14.74 13.62 2.82
N GLN A 43 -13.97 14.66 3.08
CA GLN A 43 -13.98 15.88 2.27
C GLN A 43 -13.05 15.71 1.07
N ASP A 44 -13.47 16.23 -0.09
CA ASP A 44 -12.72 16.29 -1.35
C ASP A 44 -13.01 17.64 -2.01
N GLY A 45 -12.04 18.56 -1.92
CA GLY A 45 -12.29 19.98 -2.19
C GLY A 45 -13.46 20.55 -1.39
N ASP A 46 -14.46 21.08 -2.09
CA ASP A 46 -15.67 21.70 -1.51
C ASP A 46 -16.84 20.71 -1.34
N SER A 47 -16.67 19.45 -1.73
CA SER A 47 -17.71 18.42 -1.70
C SER A 47 -17.39 17.35 -0.65
N THR A 48 -18.42 16.61 -0.22
CA THR A 48 -18.25 15.44 0.64
C THR A 48 -18.51 14.16 -0.15
N LEU A 49 -17.58 13.21 -0.13
CA LEU A 49 -17.84 11.86 -0.62
C LEU A 49 -18.34 10.97 0.51
N TYR A 50 -19.29 10.11 0.17
CA TYR A 50 -19.86 9.10 1.04
C TYR A 50 -19.67 7.72 0.41
N LEU A 51 -19.21 6.76 1.21
CA LEU A 51 -19.12 5.35 0.83
C LEU A 51 -20.27 4.59 1.48
N ARG A 52 -21.02 3.81 0.71
CA ARG A 52 -22.11 2.96 1.19
C ARG A 52 -22.09 1.59 0.51
N LYS A 53 -22.88 0.65 1.01
CA LYS A 53 -23.07 -0.65 0.34
C LYS A 53 -23.85 -0.47 -0.96
N ARG A 54 -23.52 -1.31 -1.95
CA ARG A 54 -24.27 -1.40 -3.20
C ARG A 54 -25.68 -1.97 -2.95
N SER A 55 -26.66 -1.38 -3.61
CA SER A 55 -28.06 -1.82 -3.60
C SER A 55 -28.46 -2.40 -4.97
N ALA A 56 -29.60 -3.10 -5.04
CA ALA A 56 -30.08 -3.70 -6.30
C ALA A 56 -30.38 -2.67 -7.40
N ASP A 57 -30.62 -1.41 -7.03
CA ASP A 57 -30.93 -0.31 -7.94
C ASP A 57 -29.66 0.30 -8.58
N ASP A 58 -28.48 0.00 -8.05
CA ASP A 58 -27.19 0.45 -8.56
C ASP A 58 -26.76 -0.44 -9.76
N SER A 59 -27.44 -0.30 -10.91
CA SER A 59 -27.12 -1.04 -12.14
C SER A 59 -25.94 -0.43 -12.92
N GLU A 60 -25.19 -1.30 -13.63
CA GLU A 60 -24.03 -0.90 -14.44
C GLU A 60 -24.49 -0.17 -15.70
N LEU A 61 -24.44 1.16 -15.68
CA LEU A 61 -24.50 1.98 -16.89
C LEU A 61 -23.06 2.26 -17.37
N SER A 62 -22.82 1.94 -18.64
CA SER A 62 -21.60 2.04 -19.45
C SER A 62 -20.35 2.63 -18.76
N ALA A 63 -19.31 1.80 -18.67
CA ALA A 63 -17.99 2.15 -18.19
C ALA A 63 -17.43 3.42 -18.86
N GLY A 64 -17.21 4.45 -18.05
CA GLY A 64 -16.39 5.62 -18.39
C GLY A 64 -15.06 5.56 -17.63
N ASP A 65 -14.06 6.25 -18.19
CA ASP A 65 -12.66 6.24 -17.72
C ASP A 65 -12.49 6.42 -16.20
N SER A 66 -11.56 5.63 -15.68
CA SER A 66 -11.15 5.55 -14.29
C SER A 66 -10.27 6.75 -13.90
N GLU A 67 -10.91 7.83 -13.45
CA GLU A 67 -10.23 8.87 -12.67
C GLU A 67 -10.98 9.05 -11.35
N ALA A 68 -10.32 8.69 -10.25
CA ALA A 68 -10.71 9.10 -8.91
C ALA A 68 -10.31 10.57 -8.72
N ASP A 69 -11.20 11.36 -8.11
CA ASP A 69 -11.17 12.83 -8.04
C ASP A 69 -10.00 13.38 -7.18
N ARG A 70 -9.86 14.70 -7.17
CA ARG A 70 -8.62 15.47 -6.86
C ARG A 70 -7.88 15.13 -5.55
N ASP A 71 -8.55 14.80 -4.44
CA ASP A 71 -7.93 14.67 -3.12
C ASP A 71 -7.96 13.25 -2.52
N THR A 72 -8.44 12.24 -3.25
CA THR A 72 -8.58 10.87 -2.71
C THR A 72 -8.04 9.80 -3.66
N PHE A 73 -7.32 8.81 -3.11
CA PHE A 73 -6.89 7.65 -3.87
C PHE A 73 -7.64 6.40 -3.44
N VAL A 74 -8.20 5.69 -4.44
CA VAL A 74 -8.74 4.34 -4.29
C VAL A 74 -7.72 3.38 -4.89
N LYS A 75 -7.07 2.60 -4.04
CA LYS A 75 -6.18 1.52 -4.44
C LYS A 75 -6.95 0.21 -4.50
N VAL A 76 -6.67 -0.61 -5.51
CA VAL A 76 -7.26 -1.93 -5.70
C VAL A 76 -6.15 -2.93 -5.98
N HIS A 77 -5.98 -3.90 -5.09
CA HIS A 77 -4.96 -4.94 -5.22
C HIS A 77 -5.57 -6.33 -5.26
N SER A 78 -4.90 -7.24 -5.96
CA SER A 78 -5.20 -8.67 -5.86
C SER A 78 -5.09 -9.13 -4.41
N TRP A 79 -6.01 -9.98 -3.98
CA TRP A 79 -6.04 -10.48 -2.62
C TRP A 79 -6.18 -12.00 -2.60
N ILE A 80 -5.54 -12.62 -1.61
CA ILE A 80 -5.75 -14.02 -1.25
C ILE A 80 -5.80 -14.13 0.28
N GLN A 81 -6.41 -15.20 0.77
CA GLN A 81 -6.45 -15.47 2.20
C GLN A 81 -5.04 -15.52 2.80
N GLY A 82 -4.83 -14.75 3.87
CA GLY A 82 -3.53 -14.65 4.55
C GLY A 82 -2.69 -13.43 4.17
N VAL A 83 -3.07 -12.67 3.14
CA VAL A 83 -2.44 -11.36 2.85
C VAL A 83 -2.92 -10.31 3.85
N GLU A 84 -1.99 -9.67 4.52
CA GLU A 84 -2.25 -8.48 5.35
C GLU A 84 -2.53 -7.25 4.48
N MET A 85 -3.54 -6.48 4.86
CA MET A 85 -3.94 -5.26 4.15
C MET A 85 -2.95 -4.12 4.40
N GLU A 86 -2.66 -3.31 3.38
CA GLU A 86 -1.80 -2.11 3.49
C GLU A 86 -2.26 -1.16 4.63
N ALA A 87 -3.57 -1.08 4.89
CA ALA A 87 -4.13 -0.29 5.99
C ALA A 87 -3.59 -0.68 7.38
N GLU A 88 -3.38 -1.98 7.66
CA GLU A 88 -2.86 -2.44 8.95
C GLU A 88 -1.41 -1.98 9.16
N LYS A 89 -0.63 -1.94 8.07
CA LYS A 89 0.76 -1.49 8.07
C LYS A 89 0.85 0.02 8.28
N ILE A 90 0.01 0.79 7.57
CA ILE A 90 -0.12 2.24 7.77
C ILE A 90 -0.53 2.54 9.22
N ARG A 91 -1.52 1.81 9.75
CA ARG A 91 -1.97 1.96 11.14
C ARG A 91 -0.84 1.66 12.13
N PHE A 92 -0.10 0.58 11.93
CA PHE A 92 1.05 0.25 12.76
C PHE A 92 2.07 1.39 12.78
N VAL A 93 2.44 1.94 11.62
CA VAL A 93 3.40 3.06 11.53
C VAL A 93 2.86 4.30 12.23
N THR A 94 1.58 4.63 12.03
CA THR A 94 0.92 5.77 12.70
C THR A 94 0.99 5.65 14.23
N GLU A 95 0.83 4.44 14.76
CA GLU A 95 0.85 4.18 16.21
C GLU A 95 2.27 4.06 16.79
N LYS A 96 3.24 3.54 16.01
CA LYS A 96 4.55 3.12 16.51
C LYS A 96 5.71 4.02 16.08
N ALA A 97 5.56 4.76 14.99
CA ALA A 97 6.53 5.71 14.46
C ALA A 97 5.79 6.94 13.89
N PRO A 98 5.08 7.71 14.74
CA PRO A 98 4.23 8.84 14.32
C PRO A 98 5.01 9.97 13.64
N GLU A 99 6.33 10.00 13.76
CA GLU A 99 7.21 10.91 13.03
C GLU A 99 7.28 10.59 11.53
N VAL A 100 6.97 9.35 11.12
CA VAL A 100 6.98 8.92 9.73
C VAL A 100 5.65 9.34 9.07
N PRO A 101 5.65 10.23 8.08
CA PRO A 101 4.42 10.70 7.48
C PRO A 101 3.87 9.62 6.54
N VAL A 102 2.66 9.15 6.81
CA VAL A 102 1.95 8.11 6.05
C VAL A 102 0.59 8.64 5.55
N PRO A 103 -0.04 7.99 4.55
CA PRO A 103 -1.35 8.39 4.08
C PRO A 103 -2.41 8.20 5.16
N GLU A 104 -3.39 9.10 5.22
CA GLU A 104 -4.54 8.90 6.10
C GLU A 104 -5.48 7.87 5.48
N VAL A 105 -5.68 6.74 6.18
CA VAL A 105 -6.62 5.69 5.77
C VAL A 105 -8.05 6.15 6.07
N VAL A 106 -8.87 6.20 5.04
CA VAL A 106 -10.30 6.54 5.15
C VAL A 106 -11.13 5.28 5.38
N HIS A 107 -10.93 4.26 4.53
CA HIS A 107 -11.65 3.00 4.64
C HIS A 107 -10.95 1.88 3.88
N THR A 108 -11.16 0.63 4.30
CA THR A 108 -10.63 -0.54 3.61
C THR A 108 -11.59 -1.72 3.74
N TRP A 109 -11.64 -2.58 2.72
CA TRP A 109 -12.43 -3.80 2.74
C TRP A 109 -11.87 -4.83 1.76
N ILE A 110 -12.31 -6.08 1.93
CA ILE A 110 -12.04 -7.18 1.02
C ILE A 110 -13.31 -7.50 0.24
N ASN A 111 -13.17 -7.64 -1.07
CA ASN A 111 -14.18 -8.15 -1.97
C ASN A 111 -13.83 -9.60 -2.31
N HIS A 112 -14.40 -10.54 -1.55
CA HIS A 112 -14.12 -11.98 -1.68
C HIS A 112 -14.54 -12.56 -3.03
N ASP A 113 -15.64 -12.07 -3.62
CA ASP A 113 -16.13 -12.58 -4.91
C ASP A 113 -15.17 -12.26 -6.06
N LEU A 114 -14.38 -11.19 -5.91
CA LEU A 114 -13.43 -10.72 -6.91
C LEU A 114 -11.97 -11.04 -6.57
N ASP A 115 -11.70 -11.64 -5.40
CA ASP A 115 -10.34 -11.79 -4.86
C ASP A 115 -9.58 -10.43 -4.89
N ARG A 116 -10.22 -9.37 -4.38
CA ARG A 116 -9.66 -8.01 -4.37
C ARG A 116 -9.71 -7.36 -3.00
N SER A 117 -8.68 -6.61 -2.69
CA SER A 117 -8.65 -5.67 -1.57
C SER A 117 -8.82 -4.25 -2.09
N PHE A 118 -9.56 -3.44 -1.33
CA PHE A 118 -9.75 -2.02 -1.62
C PHE A 118 -9.24 -1.19 -0.44
N LEU A 119 -8.55 -0.10 -0.76
CA LEU A 119 -8.05 0.85 0.22
C LEU A 119 -8.35 2.27 -0.28
N ILE A 120 -9.03 3.06 0.55
CA ILE A 120 -9.25 4.47 0.32
C ILE A 120 -8.34 5.24 1.27
N THR A 121 -7.53 6.13 0.70
CA THR A 121 -6.65 7.03 1.46
C THR A 121 -6.84 8.47 0.99
N LYS A 122 -6.60 9.42 1.90
CA LYS A 122 -6.44 10.82 1.48
C LYS A 122 -5.15 10.98 0.69
N ARG A 123 -5.20 11.79 -0.36
CA ARG A 123 -4.04 12.13 -1.17
C ARG A 123 -2.99 12.84 -0.34
N VAL A 124 -1.79 12.27 -0.32
CA VAL A 124 -0.61 12.97 0.16
C VAL A 124 -0.30 14.09 -0.82
N LYS A 125 -0.25 15.33 -0.33
CA LYS A 125 0.01 16.52 -1.17
C LYS A 125 1.46 16.56 -1.63
N GLY A 126 1.66 17.03 -2.86
CA GLY A 126 2.97 17.19 -3.46
C GLY A 126 3.17 16.35 -4.72
N GLU A 127 4.42 16.21 -5.12
CA GLU A 127 4.87 15.38 -6.23
C GLU A 127 5.83 14.30 -5.74
N ILE A 128 5.95 13.19 -6.47
CA ILE A 128 6.91 12.13 -6.14
C ILE A 128 8.34 12.67 -6.21
N LEU A 129 9.21 12.21 -5.32
CA LEU A 129 10.60 12.67 -5.19
C LEU A 129 11.36 12.54 -6.50
N ASP A 130 11.13 11.47 -7.26
CA ASP A 130 11.70 11.28 -8.60
C ASP A 130 11.48 12.50 -9.52
N LYS A 131 10.25 13.02 -9.56
CA LYS A 131 9.88 14.21 -10.35
C LYS A 131 10.31 15.52 -9.69
N ALA A 132 10.31 15.59 -8.36
CA ALA A 132 10.77 16.76 -7.61
C ALA A 132 12.29 16.96 -7.70
N TRP A 133 13.06 15.87 -7.79
CA TRP A 133 14.51 15.86 -7.58
C TRP A 133 15.27 16.93 -8.37
N PRO A 134 14.99 17.15 -9.68
CA PRO A 134 15.67 18.18 -10.47
C PRO A 134 15.39 19.61 -10.00
N LYS A 135 14.26 19.84 -9.33
CA LYS A 135 13.79 21.16 -8.85
C LYS A 135 14.33 21.53 -7.47
N LEU A 136 14.79 20.54 -6.71
CA LEU A 136 15.25 20.73 -5.34
C LEU A 136 16.64 21.35 -5.28
N SER A 137 16.80 22.29 -4.35
CA SER A 137 18.11 22.82 -3.97
C SER A 137 18.99 21.74 -3.32
N PRO A 138 20.32 21.89 -3.33
CA PRO A 138 21.21 20.96 -2.63
C PRO A 138 20.87 20.80 -1.14
N LEU A 139 20.45 21.88 -0.46
CA LEU A 139 20.06 21.83 0.94
C LEU A 139 18.80 21.00 1.17
N GLN A 140 17.78 21.16 0.32
CA GLN A 140 16.55 20.36 0.40
C GLN A 140 16.82 18.87 0.15
N ARG A 141 17.71 18.54 -0.81
CA ARG A 141 18.10 17.14 -1.05
C ARG A 141 18.77 16.51 0.17
N ILE A 142 19.65 17.25 0.85
CA ILE A 142 20.28 16.80 2.10
C ILE A 142 19.22 16.60 3.19
N GLN A 143 18.32 17.58 3.37
CA GLN A 143 17.24 17.48 4.36
C GLN A 143 16.33 16.26 4.14
N ILE A 144 15.95 16.00 2.89
CA ILE A 144 15.15 14.81 2.55
C ILE A 144 15.92 13.52 2.83
N ALA A 145 17.21 13.46 2.49
CA ALA A 145 18.04 12.31 2.80
C ALA A 145 18.17 12.06 4.31
N ASP A 146 18.36 13.12 5.10
CA ASP A 146 18.40 13.06 6.56
C ASP A 146 17.07 12.59 7.15
N ASP A 147 15.94 13.10 6.63
CA ASP A 147 14.60 12.69 7.06
C ASP A 147 14.34 11.21 6.74
N VAL A 148 14.65 10.77 5.51
CA VAL A 148 14.51 9.36 5.11
C VAL A 148 15.37 8.46 5.99
N ALA A 149 16.63 8.80 6.22
CA ALA A 149 17.52 8.04 7.09
C ALA A 149 16.96 7.92 8.52
N ARG A 150 16.47 9.03 9.07
CA ARG A 150 15.82 9.07 10.40
C ARG A 150 14.58 8.19 10.44
N PHE A 151 13.74 8.20 9.41
CA PHE A 151 12.57 7.32 9.32
C PHE A 151 12.96 5.85 9.24
N CYS A 152 13.98 5.50 8.44
CA CYS A 152 14.49 4.13 8.37
C CYS A 152 14.94 3.63 9.75
N VAL A 153 15.64 4.47 10.53
CA VAL A 153 16.06 4.15 11.90
C VAL A 153 14.85 3.96 12.82
N ALA A 154 13.85 4.85 12.75
CA ALA A 154 12.64 4.75 13.56
C ALA A 154 11.83 3.48 13.27
N LEU A 155 11.70 3.11 12.00
CA LEU A 155 11.01 1.88 11.59
C LEU A 155 11.79 0.64 12.04
N ALA A 156 13.11 0.61 11.78
CA ALA A 156 13.95 -0.54 12.11
C ALA A 156 14.12 -0.77 13.63
N ALA A 157 13.78 0.20 14.46
CA ALA A 157 13.73 0.04 15.92
C ALA A 157 12.62 -0.93 16.38
N HIS A 158 11.61 -1.17 15.53
CA HIS A 158 10.59 -2.18 15.79
C HIS A 158 11.06 -3.53 15.26
N THR A 159 11.14 -4.52 16.14
CA THR A 159 11.68 -5.85 15.82
C THR A 159 10.67 -6.97 16.03
N SER A 160 10.88 -8.08 15.32
CA SER A 160 10.23 -9.37 15.54
C SER A 160 11.28 -10.48 15.57
N THR A 161 10.97 -11.60 16.23
CA THR A 161 11.77 -12.82 16.20
C THR A 161 11.54 -13.65 14.93
N ARG A 162 10.66 -13.19 14.04
CA ARG A 162 10.22 -13.90 12.84
C ARG A 162 10.17 -12.99 11.62
N PHE A 163 10.36 -13.58 10.45
CA PHE A 163 9.97 -12.99 9.18
C PHE A 163 8.45 -13.06 9.05
N GLU A 164 7.77 -11.92 9.13
CA GLU A 164 6.30 -11.83 9.14
C GLU A 164 5.81 -10.40 8.94
N THR A 165 4.51 -10.24 8.74
CA THR A 165 3.85 -8.92 8.71
C THR A 165 3.58 -8.38 10.12
N VAL A 166 3.00 -7.17 10.25
CA VAL A 166 2.78 -6.54 11.58
C VAL A 166 1.81 -7.32 12.47
N THR A 167 0.92 -8.12 11.88
CA THR A 167 -0.02 -9.00 12.59
C THR A 167 0.45 -10.46 12.66
N GLY A 168 1.68 -10.77 12.24
CA GLY A 168 2.24 -12.13 12.29
C GLY A 168 1.79 -13.05 11.14
N LEU A 169 1.27 -12.47 10.06
CA LEU A 169 0.87 -13.19 8.85
C LEU A 169 2.07 -13.41 7.91
N PRO A 170 1.93 -14.31 6.91
CA PRO A 170 2.90 -14.42 5.83
C PRO A 170 3.08 -13.09 5.08
N VAL A 171 4.30 -12.80 4.67
CA VAL A 171 4.61 -11.60 3.88
C VAL A 171 4.18 -11.82 2.44
N SER A 172 3.34 -10.92 1.92
CA SER A 172 2.99 -10.87 0.49
C SER A 172 4.24 -10.45 -0.27
N ASN A 173 4.79 -11.35 -1.08
CA ASN A 173 6.12 -11.17 -1.63
C ASN A 173 6.09 -10.66 -3.07
N GLU A 174 7.06 -9.80 -3.37
CA GLU A 174 7.43 -9.44 -4.73
C GLU A 174 8.21 -10.62 -5.35
N ARG A 175 7.87 -10.98 -6.59
CA ARG A 175 8.26 -12.25 -7.26
C ARG A 175 9.76 -12.57 -7.30
N TRP A 176 10.63 -11.60 -7.03
CA TRP A 176 12.09 -11.69 -7.20
C TRP A 176 12.79 -12.62 -6.20
N LEU A 177 12.11 -13.03 -5.13
CA LEU A 177 12.69 -13.79 -4.01
C LEU A 177 11.90 -15.04 -3.68
N MET A 178 11.06 -15.50 -4.61
CA MET A 178 10.38 -16.79 -4.53
C MET A 178 11.09 -17.81 -5.42
N ASP A 179 11.07 -19.08 -5.00
CA ASP A 179 11.21 -20.20 -5.93
C ASP A 179 10.18 -20.04 -7.06
N ASP A 180 10.47 -20.55 -8.24
CA ASP A 180 9.59 -20.39 -9.40
C ASP A 180 8.16 -20.78 -9.00
N THR A 181 7.24 -19.82 -9.01
CA THR A 181 5.84 -20.12 -8.72
C THR A 181 5.40 -21.17 -9.74
N PRO A 182 4.76 -22.29 -9.32
CA PRO A 182 4.33 -23.33 -10.24
C PRO A 182 3.57 -22.69 -11.40
N GLU A 183 3.76 -23.15 -12.64
CA GLU A 183 3.08 -22.55 -13.83
C GLU A 183 1.56 -22.43 -13.68
N SER A 184 0.96 -23.27 -12.81
CA SER A 184 -0.46 -23.23 -12.47
C SER A 184 -0.89 -22.08 -11.54
N HIS A 185 0.04 -21.38 -10.88
CA HIS A 185 -0.27 -20.25 -10.01
C HIS A 185 -0.64 -19.04 -10.86
N PRO A 186 -1.83 -18.43 -10.66
CA PRO A 186 -2.21 -17.26 -11.43
C PRO A 186 -1.20 -16.13 -11.19
N THR A 187 -0.60 -15.61 -12.26
CA THR A 187 0.42 -14.56 -12.19
C THR A 187 -0.11 -13.32 -11.45
N TRP A 188 -1.40 -13.01 -11.59
CA TRP A 188 -2.03 -11.88 -10.92
C TRP A 188 -2.28 -12.07 -9.41
N LYS A 189 -2.18 -13.29 -8.86
CA LYS A 189 -2.31 -13.52 -7.41
C LYS A 189 -0.95 -13.35 -6.72
N PRO A 190 -0.88 -12.66 -5.57
CA PRO A 190 0.37 -12.54 -4.84
C PRO A 190 0.80 -13.90 -4.30
N GLY A 191 2.11 -14.11 -4.18
CA GLY A 191 2.65 -15.24 -3.42
C GLY A 191 2.79 -14.86 -1.94
N LEU A 192 2.71 -15.86 -1.06
CA LEU A 192 2.94 -15.69 0.38
C LEU A 192 4.24 -16.38 0.79
N LEU A 193 5.06 -15.69 1.57
CA LEU A 193 6.28 -16.23 2.14
C LEU A 193 6.24 -16.18 3.66
N GLY A 194 6.65 -17.27 4.30
CA GLY A 194 6.65 -17.39 5.75
C GLY A 194 5.26 -17.57 6.37
N PRO A 195 5.08 -17.22 7.65
CA PRO A 195 6.10 -16.63 8.52
C PRO A 195 7.23 -17.62 8.86
N PHE A 196 8.45 -17.13 9.07
CA PHE A 196 9.63 -17.97 9.34
C PHE A 196 10.36 -17.58 10.63
N SER A 197 10.87 -18.58 11.36
CA SER A 197 11.93 -18.36 12.35
C SER A 197 13.26 -18.06 11.66
N GLN A 198 14.28 -17.70 12.44
CA GLN A 198 15.65 -17.54 11.96
C GLN A 198 16.13 -18.78 11.18
N GLU A 199 15.95 -19.97 11.74
CA GLU A 199 16.41 -21.24 11.14
C GLU A 199 15.63 -21.56 9.86
N ALA A 200 14.32 -21.34 9.86
CA ALA A 200 13.49 -21.56 8.69
C ALA A 200 13.85 -20.59 7.54
N MET A 201 14.14 -19.33 7.88
CA MET A 201 14.59 -18.34 6.90
C MET A 201 15.98 -18.69 6.34
N GLN A 202 16.92 -19.12 7.19
CA GLN A 202 18.24 -19.58 6.74
C GLN A 202 18.13 -20.78 5.79
N ALA A 203 17.29 -21.76 6.14
CA ALA A 203 17.04 -22.94 5.31
C ALA A 203 16.38 -22.56 3.97
N TYR A 204 15.46 -21.59 3.99
CA TYR A 204 14.83 -21.08 2.78
C TYR A 204 15.84 -20.43 1.83
N LEU A 205 16.66 -19.49 2.32
CA LEU A 205 17.68 -18.81 1.52
C LEU A 205 18.70 -19.79 0.90
N ALA A 206 19.09 -20.82 1.67
CA ALA A 206 20.00 -21.85 1.18
C ALA A 206 19.37 -22.77 0.11
N ASN A 207 18.04 -22.83 0.04
CA ASN A 207 17.33 -23.65 -0.95
C ASN A 207 17.11 -22.91 -2.27
N ILE A 208 16.90 -21.59 -2.23
CA ILE A 208 16.56 -20.80 -3.43
C ILE A 208 17.79 -20.30 -4.21
N SER A 209 18.99 -20.49 -3.69
CA SER A 209 20.23 -20.01 -4.33
C SER A 209 21.37 -21.01 -4.13
N THR A 210 22.22 -21.12 -5.15
CA THR A 210 23.49 -21.87 -5.06
C THR A 210 24.62 -21.06 -4.44
N GLU A 211 24.45 -19.75 -4.32
CA GLU A 211 25.40 -18.86 -3.66
C GLU A 211 25.32 -19.02 -2.13
N PRO A 212 26.41 -18.74 -1.39
CA PRO A 212 26.40 -18.75 0.06
C PRO A 212 25.29 -17.83 0.61
N SER A 213 24.36 -18.41 1.37
CA SER A 213 23.32 -17.64 2.03
C SER A 213 23.95 -16.61 2.98
N PRO A 214 23.47 -15.35 3.02
CA PRO A 214 23.85 -14.43 4.07
C PRO A 214 23.47 -14.99 5.44
N ASP A 215 24.14 -14.51 6.47
CA ASP A 215 23.80 -14.83 7.86
C ASP A 215 22.44 -14.19 8.19
N VAL A 216 21.46 -15.00 8.58
CA VAL A 216 20.19 -14.51 9.10
C VAL A 216 20.36 -14.24 10.59
N GLU A 217 20.16 -12.99 10.99
CA GLU A 217 20.18 -12.58 12.40
C GLU A 217 18.97 -13.11 13.17
N ALA A 218 19.05 -13.13 14.51
CA ALA A 218 17.94 -13.59 15.36
C ALA A 218 16.75 -12.60 15.37
N GLU A 219 17.01 -11.32 15.09
CA GLU A 219 16.00 -10.27 15.03
C GLU A 219 15.75 -9.82 13.59
N PHE A 220 14.48 -9.61 13.29
CA PHE A 220 13.97 -9.06 12.04
C PHE A 220 13.47 -7.64 12.32
N HIS A 221 13.68 -6.72 11.39
CA HIS A 221 13.41 -5.30 11.55
C HIS A 221 12.27 -4.85 10.65
N PHE A 222 11.35 -4.04 11.19
CA PHE A 222 10.26 -3.51 10.39
C PHE A 222 10.77 -2.50 9.35
N TYR A 223 10.35 -2.68 8.10
CA TYR A 223 10.76 -1.81 7.00
C TYR A 223 9.69 -1.75 5.90
N HIS A 224 9.68 -0.65 5.15
CA HIS A 224 8.76 -0.39 4.04
C HIS A 224 8.93 -1.41 2.89
N ALA A 225 10.12 -1.98 2.77
CA ALA A 225 10.59 -2.80 1.66
C ALA A 225 10.66 -2.02 0.33
N ASP A 226 9.63 -1.35 -0.16
CA ASP A 226 9.66 -0.63 -1.44
C ASP A 226 9.98 0.87 -1.31
N LEU A 227 10.98 1.23 -0.49
CA LEU A 227 11.29 2.65 -0.23
C LEU A 227 12.20 3.22 -1.32
N GLY A 228 11.61 3.89 -2.30
CA GLY A 228 12.32 4.55 -3.40
C GLY A 228 11.75 5.93 -3.75
N PRO A 229 12.40 6.68 -4.68
CA PRO A 229 11.99 8.02 -5.07
C PRO A 229 10.55 8.13 -5.63
N THR A 230 9.99 7.03 -6.12
CA THR A 230 8.60 6.95 -6.60
C THR A 230 7.57 6.89 -5.47
N ASN A 231 7.99 6.48 -4.27
CA ASN A 231 7.13 6.28 -3.09
C ASN A 231 7.33 7.34 -2.00
N ILE A 232 8.19 8.34 -2.26
CA ILE A 232 8.39 9.50 -1.38
C ILE A 232 7.71 10.71 -2.01
N MET A 233 6.85 11.38 -1.25
CA MET A 233 6.14 12.59 -1.67
C MET A 233 6.85 13.83 -1.13
N VAL A 234 6.94 14.86 -1.97
CA VAL A 234 7.58 16.14 -1.67
C VAL A 234 6.59 17.26 -1.88
N SER A 235 6.38 18.09 -0.86
CA SER A 235 5.54 19.28 -0.92
C SER A 235 6.17 20.41 -1.73
N ASP A 236 5.36 21.41 -2.07
CA ASP A 236 5.78 22.54 -2.93
C ASP A 236 6.93 23.38 -2.31
N ASP A 237 7.11 23.33 -0.98
CA ASP A 237 8.22 23.94 -0.26
C ASP A 237 9.52 23.09 -0.26
N GLY A 238 9.48 21.93 -0.94
CA GLY A 238 10.60 21.01 -1.10
C GLY A 238 10.90 20.18 0.15
N ARG A 239 9.91 19.92 0.99
CA ARG A 239 10.01 19.04 2.17
C ARG A 239 9.33 17.71 1.92
N LEU A 240 9.78 16.66 2.62
CA LEU A 240 9.10 15.36 2.58
C LEU A 240 7.71 15.49 3.23
N SER A 241 6.66 15.16 2.47
CA SER A 241 5.26 15.30 2.89
C SER A 241 4.56 13.98 3.18
N GLY A 242 5.09 12.86 2.69
CA GLY A 242 4.60 11.53 3.01
C GLY A 242 5.39 10.41 2.32
N ILE A 243 5.26 9.21 2.86
CA ILE A 243 5.72 7.96 2.26
C ILE A 243 4.47 7.16 1.90
N ILE A 244 4.36 6.71 0.66
CA ILE A 244 3.20 5.97 0.15
C ILE A 244 3.60 4.53 -0.20
N ASP A 245 2.59 3.68 -0.41
CA ASP A 245 2.77 2.32 -0.91
C ASP A 245 3.38 1.32 0.08
N TRP A 246 2.71 1.21 1.23
CA TRP A 246 3.15 0.39 2.35
C TRP A 246 2.83 -1.10 2.18
N GLU A 247 2.36 -1.54 1.01
CA GLU A 247 1.86 -2.90 0.79
C GLU A 247 2.92 -3.98 1.01
N SER A 248 4.19 -3.66 0.81
CA SER A 248 5.31 -4.58 1.01
C SER A 248 5.95 -4.44 2.40
N ALA A 249 5.42 -3.60 3.30
CA ALA A 249 6.05 -3.43 4.61
C ALA A 249 5.87 -4.66 5.51
N ALA A 250 6.95 -5.08 6.19
CA ALA A 250 7.00 -6.27 7.05
C ALA A 250 8.30 -6.29 7.90
N TYR A 251 8.51 -7.33 8.70
CA TYR A 251 9.75 -7.58 9.41
C TYR A 251 10.74 -8.38 8.54
N TYR A 252 11.89 -7.77 8.23
CA TYR A 252 12.92 -8.31 7.34
C TYR A 252 14.27 -8.51 8.05
N PRO A 253 15.10 -9.47 7.61
CA PRO A 253 16.51 -9.51 7.98
C PRO A 253 17.23 -8.22 7.59
N ARG A 254 18.21 -7.78 8.40
CA ARG A 254 18.94 -6.54 8.15
C ARG A 254 19.65 -6.49 6.80
N PHE A 255 20.23 -7.60 6.35
CA PHE A 255 20.92 -7.67 5.06
C PHE A 255 20.00 -7.29 3.88
N TRP A 256 18.70 -7.56 4.01
CA TRP A 256 17.71 -7.33 2.96
C TRP A 256 17.38 -5.85 2.80
N LEU A 257 17.50 -5.07 3.87
CA LEU A 257 17.34 -3.61 3.84
C LEU A 257 18.38 -2.95 2.91
N ALA A 258 19.58 -3.52 2.87
CA ALA A 258 20.69 -2.99 2.07
C ALA A 258 20.56 -3.31 0.57
N THR A 259 19.74 -4.30 0.18
CA THR A 259 19.68 -4.81 -1.20
C THR A 259 18.48 -4.30 -2.00
N LYS A 260 17.44 -3.76 -1.34
CA LYS A 260 16.20 -3.37 -2.01
C LYS A 260 16.10 -1.93 -2.57
N PRO A 261 16.93 -0.91 -2.24
CA PRO A 261 16.80 0.38 -2.91
C PRO A 261 17.18 0.24 -4.40
N LEU A 262 16.16 0.06 -5.24
CA LEU A 262 16.25 0.12 -6.69
C LEU A 262 16.50 1.56 -7.06
N ILE A 263 17.76 1.87 -7.38
CA ILE A 263 18.09 3.06 -8.16
C ILE A 263 17.86 2.68 -9.62
N THR A 264 16.60 2.70 -10.07
CA THR A 264 16.28 2.67 -11.51
C THR A 264 16.17 4.07 -12.04
#